data_AF-A0A1F2KEK3-F1
#
_entry.id   AF-A0A1F2KEK3-F1
#
_cell.length_a   1.000
_cell.length_b   1.000
_cell.length_c   1.000
_cell.angle_alpha   90.00
_cell.angle_beta   90.00
_cell.angle_gamma   90.00
#
_symmetry.space_group_name_H-M   'P 1'
#
loop_
_entity.id
_entity.type
_entity.pdbx_description
1 polymer ?
#
loop_
_entity_poly.entity_id
_entity_poly.type
_entity_poly.pdbx_seq_one_letter_code
_entity_poly.pdbx_strand_id
1 'polypeptide(L)'
;MKKTVILGIFLGTVIASCGGDQDKGIPVVNLEALHAIPLDHPIDQLAKDTTFIDVTLPPNARIDQLSQQELGQLKAAAYRFYQHVTLENNQYRVDLKDPKVLHLSEQVIKAYEQAISNTNHFADSMAKAGQAIQLPPVSEEYRNNLLK
;
A
#
# COMPACT_ATOMS: atom_id res chain seq x y z
N MET A 1 9.83 -13.06 67.00
CA MET A 1 9.01 -12.19 66.11
C MET A 1 9.91 -11.61 65.02
N LYS A 2 9.35 -11.41 63.81
CA LYS A 2 9.97 -10.92 62.54
C LYS A 2 10.38 -12.08 61.60
N LYS A 3 9.41 -12.67 60.90
CA LYS A 3 8.72 -12.26 59.65
C LYS A 3 9.58 -12.55 58.40
N THR A 4 9.37 -13.76 57.88
CA THR A 4 9.69 -14.20 56.53
C THR A 4 8.95 -13.32 55.51
N VAL A 5 9.66 -12.77 54.53
CA VAL A 5 9.04 -12.16 53.34
C VAL A 5 9.67 -12.82 52.12
N ILE A 6 8.94 -13.78 51.55
CA ILE A 6 9.22 -14.38 50.26
C ILE A 6 8.74 -13.36 49.22
N LEU A 7 9.67 -12.72 48.51
CA LEU A 7 9.37 -11.82 47.41
C LEU A 7 8.96 -12.66 46.20
N GLY A 8 7.65 -12.80 45.98
CA GLY A 8 7.07 -13.53 44.87
C GLY A 8 7.32 -12.83 43.55
N ILE A 9 7.94 -13.56 42.62
CA ILE A 9 7.93 -13.28 41.19
C ILE A 9 6.52 -13.63 40.69
N PHE A 10 5.74 -12.65 40.25
CA PHE A 10 4.56 -12.90 39.42
C PHE A 10 4.72 -12.18 38.08
N LEU A 11 5.04 -13.01 37.10
CA LEU A 11 5.17 -12.74 35.68
C LEU A 11 3.75 -12.52 35.12
N GLY A 12 3.36 -11.26 34.98
CA GLY A 12 2.12 -10.86 34.31
C GLY A 12 2.41 -10.43 32.88
N THR A 13 2.66 -11.38 31.97
CA THR A 13 2.66 -11.11 30.53
C THR A 13 1.23 -10.78 30.11
N VAL A 14 0.98 -9.49 29.90
CA VAL A 14 -0.23 -9.00 29.25
C VAL A 14 -0.12 -9.40 27.78
N ILE A 15 -0.74 -10.51 27.41
CA ILE A 15 -0.90 -10.90 26.02
C ILE A 15 -1.94 -9.95 25.46
N ALA A 16 -1.50 -8.79 24.97
CA ALA A 16 -2.30 -7.99 24.06
C ALA A 16 -2.40 -8.79 22.75
N SER A 17 -3.37 -9.70 22.71
CA SER A 17 -3.87 -10.29 21.49
C SER A 17 -4.49 -9.16 20.67
N CYS A 18 -3.67 -8.46 19.89
CA CYS A 18 -4.14 -7.74 18.71
C CYS A 18 -4.67 -8.80 17.73
N GLY A 19 -5.91 -9.23 17.97
CA GLY A 19 -6.76 -9.81 16.92
C GLY A 19 -7.11 -8.67 15.96
N GLY A 20 -6.22 -8.40 15.02
CA GLY A 20 -6.53 -7.60 13.85
C GLY A 20 -7.29 -8.49 12.87
N ASP A 21 -8.53 -8.11 12.59
CA ASP A 21 -9.38 -8.71 11.57
C ASP A 21 -8.58 -9.01 10.29
N GLN A 22 -8.70 -10.25 9.82
CA GLN A 22 -8.27 -10.63 8.48
C GLN A 22 -9.28 -10.06 7.48
N ASP A 23 -9.18 -8.77 7.22
CA ASP A 23 -9.94 -8.16 6.13
C ASP A 23 -9.31 -8.58 4.80
N LYS A 24 -10.10 -9.32 4.02
CA LYS A 24 -9.74 -9.80 2.68
C LYS A 24 -9.69 -8.60 1.74
N GLY A 25 -8.50 -8.07 1.47
CA GLY A 25 -8.31 -6.96 0.54
C GLY A 25 -6.87 -6.87 0.08
N ILE A 26 -6.66 -6.30 -1.11
CA ILE A 26 -5.35 -6.12 -1.76
C ILE A 26 -4.35 -5.59 -0.72
N PRO A 27 -3.22 -6.29 -0.49
CA PRO A 27 -2.22 -5.85 0.47
C PRO A 27 -1.78 -4.44 0.09
N VAL A 28 -1.69 -3.59 1.11
CA VAL A 28 -1.18 -2.21 1.04
C VAL A 28 -0.16 -2.11 -0.09
N VAL A 29 -0.50 -1.38 -1.15
CA VAL A 29 0.46 -1.13 -2.23
C VAL A 29 1.49 -0.18 -1.65
N ASN A 30 2.49 -0.76 -1.01
CA ASN A 30 3.68 -0.05 -0.61
C ASN A 30 4.34 0.42 -1.91
N LEU A 31 4.27 1.73 -2.16
CA LEU A 31 4.84 2.39 -3.34
C LEU A 31 6.27 1.89 -3.59
N GLU A 32 7.09 1.82 -2.54
CA GLU A 32 8.48 1.34 -2.59
C GLU A 32 8.57 -0.14 -2.98
N ALA A 33 7.69 -0.99 -2.46
CA ALA A 33 7.69 -2.41 -2.78
C ALA A 33 7.30 -2.67 -4.24
N LEU A 34 6.33 -1.92 -4.76
CA LEU A 34 5.90 -2.07 -6.16
C LEU A 34 6.96 -1.54 -7.13
N HIS A 35 7.63 -0.44 -6.77
CA HIS A 35 8.76 0.10 -7.53
C HIS A 35 9.94 -0.89 -7.59
N ALA A 36 10.28 -1.56 -6.49
CA ALA A 36 11.50 -2.33 -6.36
C ALA A 36 11.56 -3.65 -7.18
N ILE A 37 10.42 -4.14 -7.68
CA ILE A 37 10.36 -5.44 -8.37
C ILE A 37 10.43 -5.19 -9.89
N PRO A 38 11.51 -5.58 -10.59
CA PRO A 38 11.68 -5.28 -12.01
C PRO A 38 10.69 -6.03 -12.91
N LEU A 39 10.38 -5.44 -14.07
CA LEU A 39 9.69 -6.10 -15.16
C LEU A 39 10.70 -6.63 -16.18
N ASP A 40 10.39 -7.76 -16.80
CA ASP A 40 11.21 -8.35 -17.86
C ASP A 40 11.11 -7.54 -19.17
N HIS A 41 10.10 -6.70 -19.30
CA HIS A 41 9.87 -5.82 -20.44
C HIS A 41 9.13 -4.54 -20.03
N PRO A 42 9.37 -3.41 -20.71
CA PRO A 42 8.66 -2.17 -20.43
C PRO A 42 7.18 -2.28 -20.77
N ILE A 43 6.35 -1.60 -19.99
CA ILE A 43 4.89 -1.62 -20.10
C ILE A 43 4.30 -0.28 -20.56
N ASP A 44 5.09 0.59 -21.20
CA ASP A 44 4.66 1.92 -21.67
C ASP A 44 3.32 1.90 -22.40
N GLN A 45 3.13 0.96 -23.32
CA GLN A 45 1.89 0.84 -24.07
C GLN A 45 0.72 0.55 -23.13
N LEU A 46 0.82 -0.51 -22.31
CA LEU A 46 -0.22 -0.88 -21.35
C LEU A 46 -0.50 0.23 -20.34
N ALA A 47 0.51 0.95 -19.87
CA ALA A 47 0.34 1.98 -18.85
C ALA A 47 -0.26 3.28 -19.40
N LYS A 48 0.11 3.68 -20.62
CA LYS A 48 -0.21 5.01 -21.19
C LYS A 48 -1.38 5.00 -22.17
N ASP A 49 -1.79 3.83 -22.66
CA ASP A 49 -2.95 3.70 -23.54
C ASP A 49 -4.27 3.62 -22.75
N THR A 50 -5.36 3.35 -23.47
CA THR A 50 -6.71 3.22 -22.93
C THR A 50 -7.14 1.76 -22.74
N THR A 51 -6.21 0.81 -22.76
CA THR A 51 -6.50 -0.62 -22.57
C THR A 51 -7.13 -0.78 -21.18
N PHE A 52 -8.30 -1.41 -21.12
CA PHE A 52 -8.98 -1.61 -19.85
C PHE A 52 -8.22 -2.63 -18.99
N ILE A 53 -7.92 -2.26 -17.74
CA ILE A 53 -7.18 -3.10 -16.81
C ILE A 53 -8.11 -3.50 -15.66
N ASP A 54 -8.28 -4.80 -15.49
CA ASP A 54 -9.00 -5.41 -14.38
C ASP A 54 -8.07 -6.41 -13.69
N VAL A 55 -7.37 -5.93 -12.67
CA VAL A 55 -6.46 -6.77 -11.86
C VAL A 55 -7.20 -7.21 -10.62
N THR A 56 -7.47 -8.50 -10.54
CA THR A 56 -7.91 -9.14 -9.30
C THR A 56 -6.75 -9.95 -8.75
N LEU A 57 -6.20 -9.52 -7.62
CA LEU A 57 -5.21 -10.30 -6.89
C LEU A 57 -5.91 -11.27 -5.93
N PRO A 58 -5.45 -12.52 -5.79
CA PRO A 58 -5.98 -13.41 -4.77
C PRO A 58 -5.75 -12.83 -3.36
N PRO A 59 -6.60 -13.19 -2.38
CA PRO A 59 -6.36 -12.84 -0.98
C PRO A 59 -4.95 -13.27 -0.56
N ASN A 60 -4.20 -12.37 0.10
CA ASN A 60 -2.80 -12.59 0.49
C ASN A 60 -1.80 -12.76 -0.66
N ALA A 61 -2.14 -12.33 -1.88
CA ALA A 61 -1.18 -12.28 -2.99
C ALA A 61 0.09 -11.54 -2.55
N ARG A 62 1.25 -12.16 -2.76
CA ARG A 62 2.51 -11.48 -2.51
C ARG A 62 3.03 -10.94 -3.84
N ILE A 63 3.42 -9.67 -3.85
CA ILE A 63 3.86 -9.00 -5.09
C ILE A 63 5.07 -9.72 -5.71
N ASP A 64 5.95 -10.29 -4.89
CA ASP A 64 7.12 -11.07 -5.31
C ASP A 64 6.79 -12.46 -5.90
N GLN A 65 5.53 -12.89 -5.83
CA GLN A 65 5.05 -14.16 -6.39
C GLN A 65 4.15 -13.98 -7.61
N LEU A 66 3.90 -12.74 -8.03
CA LEU A 66 3.11 -12.46 -9.21
C LEU A 66 3.88 -12.84 -10.47
N SER A 67 3.17 -13.34 -11.48
CA SER A 67 3.73 -13.45 -12.82
C SER A 67 4.07 -12.06 -13.37
N GLN A 68 4.97 -12.01 -14.35
CA GLN A 68 5.33 -10.76 -15.04
C GLN A 68 4.13 -10.06 -15.68
N GLN A 69 3.14 -10.84 -16.16
CA GLN A 69 1.91 -10.29 -16.69
C GLN A 69 1.06 -9.62 -15.58
N GLU A 70 0.85 -10.31 -14.45
CA GLU A 70 0.08 -9.77 -13.33
C GLU A 70 0.77 -8.54 -12.73
N LEU A 71 2.10 -8.60 -12.55
CA LEU A 71 2.91 -7.48 -12.09
C LEU A 71 2.84 -6.30 -13.06
N GLY A 72 2.93 -6.55 -14.37
CA GLY A 72 2.80 -5.53 -15.41
C GLY A 72 1.44 -4.83 -15.38
N GLN A 73 0.34 -5.59 -15.22
CA GLN A 73 -0.99 -5.00 -15.08
C GLN A 73 -1.13 -4.21 -13.77
N LEU A 74 -0.59 -4.72 -12.65
CA LEU A 74 -0.58 -4.03 -11.37
C LEU A 74 0.17 -2.69 -11.46
N LYS A 75 1.39 -2.71 -12.01
CA LYS A 75 2.22 -1.52 -12.22
C LYS A 75 1.60 -0.52 -13.20
N ALA A 76 0.97 -0.99 -14.27
CA ALA A 76 0.23 -0.12 -15.20
C ALA A 76 -0.96 0.56 -14.51
N ALA A 77 -1.73 -0.17 -13.71
CA ALA A 77 -2.82 0.39 -12.94
C ALA A 77 -2.32 1.43 -11.91
N ALA A 78 -1.21 1.12 -11.22
CA ALA A 78 -0.55 2.04 -10.31
C ALA A 78 -0.10 3.31 -11.05
N TYR A 79 0.52 3.17 -12.23
CA TYR A 79 0.97 4.31 -13.03
C TYR A 79 -0.18 5.26 -13.33
N ARG A 80 -1.33 4.75 -13.80
CA ARG A 80 -2.51 5.56 -14.12
C ARG A 80 -3.12 6.19 -12.87
N PHE A 81 -3.29 5.43 -11.79
CA PHE A 81 -3.88 5.94 -10.56
C PHE A 81 -3.01 7.02 -9.90
N TYR A 82 -1.71 6.78 -9.78
CA TYR A 82 -0.77 7.67 -9.09
C TYR A 82 -0.44 8.96 -9.87
N GLN A 83 -0.87 9.10 -11.13
CA GLN A 83 -0.89 10.40 -11.80
C GLN A 83 -1.85 11.39 -11.13
N HIS A 84 -2.84 10.89 -10.39
CA HIS A 84 -3.84 11.67 -9.69
C HIS A 84 -3.58 11.78 -8.18
N VAL A 85 -2.39 11.37 -7.71
CA VAL A 85 -2.05 11.41 -6.29
C VAL A 85 -0.98 12.45 -6.02
N THR A 86 -1.25 13.30 -5.03
CA THR A 86 -0.30 14.31 -4.53
C THR A 86 -0.05 14.08 -3.05
N LEU A 87 1.10 14.56 -2.55
CA LEU A 87 1.42 14.55 -1.13
C LEU A 87 1.28 15.97 -0.58
N GLU A 88 0.40 16.17 0.38
CA GLU A 88 0.17 17.45 1.04
C GLU A 88 0.15 17.26 2.55
N ASN A 89 0.93 18.06 3.30
CA ASN A 89 0.99 17.96 4.76
C ASN A 89 1.24 16.52 5.27
N ASN A 90 2.13 15.79 4.59
CA ASN A 90 2.44 14.38 4.88
C ASN A 90 1.23 13.42 4.76
N GLN A 91 0.27 13.76 3.91
CA GLN A 91 -0.91 12.96 3.60
C GLN A 91 -1.09 12.87 2.10
N TYR A 92 -1.29 11.66 1.58
CA TYR A 92 -1.64 11.50 0.18
C TYR A 92 -3.08 11.96 -0.07
N ARG A 93 -3.28 12.70 -1.16
CA ARG A 93 -4.60 13.11 -1.66
C ARG A 93 -4.79 12.62 -3.08
N VAL A 94 -5.98 12.09 -3.35
CA VAL A 94 -6.41 11.67 -4.68
C VAL A 94 -7.24 12.79 -5.31
N ASP A 95 -6.77 13.37 -6.41
CA ASP A 95 -7.51 14.33 -7.25
C ASP A 95 -7.98 13.64 -8.54
N LEU A 96 -9.00 12.79 -8.38
CA LEU A 96 -9.63 12.03 -9.46
C LEU A 96 -11.07 12.49 -9.64
N LYS A 97 -11.34 13.30 -10.67
CA LYS A 97 -12.66 13.88 -10.94
C LYS A 97 -13.63 12.91 -11.63
N ASP A 98 -13.10 12.09 -12.53
CA ASP A 98 -13.84 11.05 -13.23
C ASP A 98 -13.00 9.76 -13.25
N PRO A 99 -13.40 8.69 -12.54
CA PRO A 99 -12.63 7.46 -12.50
C PRO A 99 -12.51 6.75 -13.85
N LYS A 100 -13.41 7.04 -14.81
CA LYS A 100 -13.39 6.41 -16.14
C LYS A 100 -12.14 6.75 -16.95
N VAL A 101 -11.49 7.88 -16.67
CA VAL A 101 -10.27 8.30 -17.37
C VAL A 101 -9.09 7.38 -17.11
N LEU A 102 -9.15 6.58 -16.03
CA LEU A 102 -8.10 5.62 -15.70
C LEU A 102 -8.18 4.34 -16.54
N HIS A 103 -9.33 4.06 -17.18
CA HIS A 103 -9.58 2.79 -17.84
C HIS A 103 -9.26 1.58 -16.94
N LEU A 104 -9.61 1.67 -15.66
CA LEU A 104 -9.45 0.62 -14.65
C LEU A 104 -10.81 0.13 -14.18
N SER A 105 -10.90 -1.12 -13.73
CA SER A 105 -12.09 -1.60 -13.04
C SER A 105 -12.31 -0.85 -11.71
N GLU A 106 -13.56 -0.70 -11.31
CA GLU A 106 -13.90 -0.02 -10.04
C GLU A 106 -13.24 -0.68 -8.83
N GLN A 107 -13.07 -2.00 -8.87
CA GLN A 107 -12.43 -2.75 -7.80
C GLN A 107 -10.94 -2.38 -7.67
N VAL A 108 -10.24 -2.22 -8.79
CA VAL A 108 -8.84 -1.78 -8.80
C VAL A 108 -8.71 -0.38 -8.23
N ILE A 109 -9.58 0.56 -8.65
CA ILE A 109 -9.57 1.94 -8.14
C ILE A 109 -9.77 1.95 -6.63
N LYS A 110 -10.81 1.27 -6.13
CA LYS A 110 -11.11 1.17 -4.69
C LYS A 110 -9.96 0.57 -3.90
N ALA A 111 -9.25 -0.41 -4.46
CA ALA A 111 -8.09 -1.00 -3.80
C ALA A 111 -6.93 0.00 -3.63
N TYR A 112 -6.65 0.82 -4.65
CA TYR A 112 -5.65 1.87 -4.55
C TYR A 112 -6.06 3.00 -3.59
N GLU A 113 -7.33 3.42 -3.62
CA GLU A 113 -7.87 4.38 -2.65
C GLU A 113 -7.74 3.85 -1.21
N GLN A 114 -8.07 2.58 -0.98
CA GLN A 114 -7.91 1.95 0.33
C GLN A 114 -6.44 1.86 0.75
N ALA A 115 -5.53 1.54 -0.18
CA ALA A 115 -4.09 1.52 0.10
C ALA A 115 -3.59 2.90 0.55
N ILE A 116 -3.97 3.97 -0.17
CA ILE A 116 -3.66 5.36 0.20
C ILE A 116 -4.21 5.71 1.58
N SER A 117 -5.48 5.38 1.84
CA SER A 117 -6.13 5.62 3.14
C SER A 117 -5.39 4.91 4.29
N ASN A 118 -5.04 3.64 4.10
CA ASN A 118 -4.30 2.86 5.09
C ASN A 118 -2.89 3.43 5.36
N THR A 119 -2.17 3.84 4.31
CA THR A 119 -0.84 4.46 4.46
C THR A 119 -0.91 5.78 5.21
N ASN A 120 -1.90 6.62 4.90
CA ASN A 120 -2.16 7.87 5.62
C ASN A 120 -2.47 7.62 7.11
N HIS A 121 -3.36 6.66 7.40
CA HIS A 121 -3.68 6.27 8.77
C HIS A 121 -2.47 5.73 9.54
N PHE A 122 -1.61 4.97 8.87
CA PHE A 122 -0.36 4.49 9.46
C PHE A 122 0.61 5.64 9.76
N ALA A 123 0.78 6.59 8.85
CA ALA A 123 1.60 7.77 9.11
C ALA A 123 1.09 8.59 10.31
N ASP A 124 -0.23 8.76 10.42
CA ASP A 124 -0.86 9.44 11.55
C ASP A 124 -0.66 8.69 12.88
N SER A 125 -0.77 7.36 12.88
CA SER A 125 -0.59 6.57 14.09
C SER A 125 0.87 6.64 14.58
N MET A 126 1.82 6.59 13.65
CA MET A 126 3.25 6.77 13.94
C MET A 126 3.55 8.17 14.49
N ALA A 127 2.95 9.22 13.93
CA ALA A 127 3.07 10.59 14.44
C ALA A 127 2.52 10.72 15.87
N LYS A 128 1.34 10.15 16.16
CA LYS A 128 0.74 10.14 17.51
C LYS A 128 1.58 9.37 18.53
N ALA A 129 2.30 8.34 18.10
CA ALA A 129 3.24 7.59 18.92
C ALA A 129 4.59 8.31 19.15
N GLY A 130 4.77 9.52 18.62
CA GLY A 130 6.04 10.27 18.70
C GLY A 130 7.11 9.76 17.73
N GLN A 131 6.74 8.92 16.77
CA GLN A 131 7.62 8.31 15.76
C GLN A 131 7.22 8.75 14.35
N ALA A 132 6.99 10.06 14.16
CA ALA A 132 6.53 10.60 12.88
C ALA A 132 7.41 10.13 11.72
N ILE A 133 6.77 9.52 10.71
CA ILE A 133 7.40 9.12 9.46
C ILE A 133 7.11 10.16 8.38
N GLN A 134 8.07 10.38 7.48
CA GLN A 134 7.86 11.20 6.30
C GLN A 134 7.48 10.29 5.14
N LEU A 135 6.28 10.50 4.58
CA LEU A 135 5.86 9.81 3.37
C LEU A 135 6.60 10.41 2.15
N PRO A 136 7.06 9.56 1.20
CA PRO A 136 7.70 10.04 -0.02
C PRO A 136 6.67 10.67 -0.97
N PRO A 137 7.06 11.69 -1.77
CA PRO A 137 6.18 12.21 -2.81
C PRO A 137 6.02 11.20 -3.95
N VAL A 138 4.86 11.20 -4.59
CA VAL A 138 4.63 10.47 -5.85
C VAL A 138 5.27 11.26 -7.00
N SER A 139 6.59 11.10 -7.15
CA SER A 139 7.37 11.83 -8.15
C SER A 139 7.14 11.30 -9.56
N GLU A 140 7.55 12.09 -10.56
CA GLU A 140 7.61 11.61 -11.94
C GLU A 140 8.58 10.43 -12.09
N GLU A 141 9.72 10.48 -11.38
CA GLU A 141 10.69 9.38 -11.34
C GLU A 141 10.05 8.09 -10.83
N TYR A 142 9.32 8.16 -9.72
CA TYR A 142 8.59 7.02 -9.17
C TYR A 142 7.66 6.40 -10.21
N ARG A 143 6.83 7.22 -10.87
CA ARG A 143 5.92 6.75 -11.92
C ARG A 143 6.66 6.16 -13.11
N ASN A 144 7.73 6.79 -13.56
CA ASN A 144 8.54 6.28 -14.68
C ASN A 144 9.23 4.96 -14.35
N ASN A 145 9.56 4.70 -13.08
CA ASN A 145 10.13 3.42 -12.67
C ASN A 145 9.08 2.32 -12.57
N LEU A 146 7.78 2.63 -12.42
CA LEU A 146 6.72 1.63 -12.56
C LEU A 146 6.66 1.04 -13.97
N LEU A 147 7.21 1.73 -14.98
CA LEU A 147 7.17 1.27 -16.38
C LEU A 147 8.24 0.21 -16.69
N LYS A 148 9.11 -0.11 -15.72
CA LYS A 148 10.30 -0.95 -15.87
C LYS A 148 10.36 -2.04 -14.83
#